data_AF-A0A453FVR6-F1
#
_entry.id   AF-A0A453FVR6-F1
#
_cell.length_a   1.000
_cell.length_b   1.000
_cell.length_c   1.000
_cell.angle_alpha   90.00
_cell.angle_beta   90.00
_cell.angle_gamma   90.00
#
_symmetry.space_group_name_H-M   'P 1'
#
loop_
_entity.id
_entity.type
_entity.pdbx_description
1 polymer ?
#
loop_
_entity_poly.entity_id
_entity_poly.type
_entity_poly.pdbx_seq_one_letter_code
_entity_poly.pdbx_strand_id
1 'polypeptide(L)'
;MDWQGQKSAEMLMQVLLVASAVAAFLVGYAMADFQLMLLVYAGGVVLTTLVTVPNWPFFNRHPLKWLDAAEADRHPRPQISSAPATTGGKKKTGKNK
;
A
#
# COMPACT_ATOMS: atom_id res chain seq x y z
N MET A 1 8.80 -0.01 0.05
CA MET A 1 8.35 -1.39 0.16
C MET A 1 8.40 -1.94 -1.24
N ASP A 2 9.04 -3.08 -1.43
CA ASP A 2 8.97 -3.76 -2.72
C ASP A 2 7.60 -4.44 -2.87
N TRP A 3 7.31 -4.96 -4.07
CA TRP A 3 6.02 -5.58 -4.38
C TRP A 3 5.69 -6.77 -3.46
N GLN A 4 6.70 -7.55 -3.08
CA GLN A 4 6.52 -8.71 -2.21
C GLN A 4 6.29 -8.28 -0.75
N GLY A 5 7.04 -7.27 -0.31
CA GLY A 5 6.90 -6.62 0.98
C GLY A 5 5.52 -6.01 1.19
N GLN A 6 4.90 -5.43 0.14
CA GLN A 6 3.52 -4.95 0.20
C GLN A 6 2.54 -6.09 0.52
N LYS A 7 2.70 -7.26 -0.11
CA LYS A 7 1.83 -8.42 0.17
C LYS A 7 2.02 -8.93 1.60
N SER A 8 3.27 -8.99 2.07
CA SER A 8 3.56 -9.35 3.46
C SER A 8 2.99 -8.33 4.46
N ALA A 9 3.08 -7.04 4.16
CA ALA A 9 2.52 -5.98 5.00
C ALA A 9 1.00 -6.08 5.12
N GLU A 10 0.31 -6.38 4.01
CA GLU A 10 -1.15 -6.59 3.99
C GLU A 10 -1.56 -7.78 4.86
N MET A 11 -0.89 -8.93 4.71
CA MET A 11 -1.17 -10.11 5.53
C MET A 11 -0.92 -9.83 7.01
N LEU A 12 0.18 -9.16 7.34
CA LEU A 12 0.51 -8.80 8.71
C LEU A 12 -0.52 -7.83 9.31
N MET A 13 -0.99 -6.85 8.53
CA MET A 13 -2.04 -5.92 8.95
C MET A 13 -3.33 -6.66 9.30
N GLN A 14 -3.79 -7.57 8.44
CA GLN A 14 -5.01 -8.35 8.70
C GLN A 14 -4.87 -9.19 9.98
N VAL A 15 -3.76 -9.91 10.13
CA VAL A 15 -3.51 -10.76 11.31
C VAL A 15 -3.47 -9.92 12.59
N LEU A 16 -2.74 -8.80 12.60
CA LEU A 16 -2.61 -7.95 13.77
C LEU A 16 -3.93 -7.29 14.17
N LEU A 17 -4.73 -6.81 13.20
CA LEU A 17 -6.03 -6.21 13.48
C LEU A 17 -7.03 -7.23 14.03
N VAL A 18 -7.10 -8.42 13.43
CA VAL A 18 -7.98 -9.48 13.92
C VAL A 18 -7.56 -9.95 15.32
N ALA A 19 -6.26 -10.16 15.55
CA ALA A 19 -5.74 -10.52 16.86
C ALA A 19 -6.06 -9.44 17.92
N SER A 20 -5.88 -8.17 17.55
CA SER A 20 -6.20 -7.03 18.42
C SER A 20 -7.70 -6.94 18.72
N ALA A 21 -8.57 -7.20 17.73
CA ALA A 21 -10.01 -7.21 17.91
C ALA A 21 -10.45 -8.31 18.88
N VAL A 22 -9.90 -9.53 18.72
CA VAL A 22 -10.18 -10.66 19.62
C VAL A 22 -9.70 -10.34 21.04
N ALA A 23 -8.47 -9.83 21.20
CA ALA A 23 -7.94 -9.46 22.52
C ALA A 23 -8.76 -8.36 23.19
N ALA A 24 -9.10 -7.29 22.44
CA ALA A 24 -9.94 -6.21 22.93
C ALA A 24 -11.31 -6.70 23.37
N PHE A 25 -11.95 -7.56 22.58
CA PHE A 25 -13.23 -8.16 22.92
C PHE A 25 -13.16 -8.99 24.20
N LEU A 26 -12.16 -9.87 24.33
CA LEU A 26 -12.00 -10.71 25.53
C LEU A 26 -11.76 -9.86 26.79
N VAL A 27 -10.88 -8.86 26.73
CA VAL A 27 -10.57 -7.97 27.86
C VAL A 27 -11.77 -7.10 28.23
N GLY A 28 -12.40 -6.46 27.25
CA GLY A 28 -13.55 -5.61 27.45
C GLY A 28 -14.77 -6.37 27.99
N TYR A 29 -15.00 -7.58 27.47
CA TYR A 29 -16.06 -8.45 27.95
C TYR A 29 -15.83 -8.91 29.40
N ALA A 30 -14.60 -9.34 29.74
CA ALA A 30 -14.27 -9.77 31.09
C ALA A 30 -14.41 -8.65 32.13
N MET A 31 -14.15 -7.40 31.74
CA MET A 31 -14.29 -6.22 32.60
C MET A 31 -15.67 -5.55 32.52
N ALA A 32 -16.56 -6.03 31.66
CA ALA A 32 -17.85 -5.41 31.34
C ALA A 32 -17.73 -3.91 30.98
N ASP A 33 -16.63 -3.52 30.33
CA ASP A 33 -16.31 -2.13 29.98
C ASP A 33 -16.06 -1.98 28.47
N PHE A 34 -16.99 -1.29 27.81
CA PHE A 34 -16.92 -1.01 26.37
C PHE A 34 -15.90 0.08 26.01
N GLN A 35 -15.66 1.05 26.90
CA GLN A 35 -14.63 2.06 26.65
C GLN A 35 -13.25 1.42 26.71
N LEU A 36 -13.01 0.54 27.68
CA LEU A 36 -11.77 -0.22 27.77
C LEU A 36 -11.57 -1.11 26.52
N MET A 37 -12.61 -1.80 26.07
CA MET A 37 -12.59 -2.56 24.81
C MET A 37 -12.08 -1.69 23.64
N LEU A 38 -12.67 -0.51 23.48
CA LEU A 38 -12.33 0.41 22.39
C LEU A 38 -10.90 0.93 22.52
N LEU A 39 -10.44 1.27 23.73
CA LEU A 39 -9.07 1.73 23.98
C LEU A 39 -8.03 0.64 23.67
N VAL A 40 -8.28 -0.60 24.08
CA VAL A 40 -7.40 -1.74 23.77
C VAL A 40 -7.35 -1.97 22.26
N TYR A 41 -8.49 -1.95 21.59
CA TYR A 41 -8.53 -2.10 20.13
C TYR A 41 -7.81 -0.94 19.42
N ALA A 42 -8.03 0.30 19.85
CA ALA A 42 -7.37 1.48 19.30
C ALA A 42 -5.84 1.39 19.47
N GLY A 43 -5.36 0.92 20.62
CA GLY A 43 -3.94 0.62 20.82
C GLY A 43 -3.40 -0.41 19.82
N GLY A 44 -4.17 -1.47 19.56
CA GLY A 44 -3.85 -2.48 18.54
C GLY A 44 -3.81 -1.92 17.12
N VAL A 45 -4.73 -1.02 16.77
CA VAL A 45 -4.71 -0.30 15.48
C VAL A 45 -3.45 0.55 15.35
N VAL A 46 -3.13 1.36 16.37
CA VAL A 46 -1.91 2.20 16.36
C VAL A 46 -0.65 1.35 16.20
N LEU A 47 -0.54 0.26 16.97
CA LEU A 47 0.58 -0.68 16.84
C LEU A 47 0.65 -1.27 15.42
N THR A 48 -0.48 -1.73 14.89
CA THR A 48 -0.54 -2.29 13.54
C THR A 48 -0.09 -1.27 12.50
N THR A 49 -0.56 -0.03 12.59
CA THR A 49 -0.16 1.07 11.72
C THR A 49 1.36 1.30 11.80
N LEU A 50 1.93 1.38 13.00
CA LEU A 50 3.37 1.56 13.18
C LEU A 50 4.20 0.42 12.60
N VAL A 51 3.70 -0.82 12.65
CA VAL A 51 4.40 -1.99 12.11
C VAL A 51 4.29 -2.09 10.59
N THR A 52 3.12 -1.76 10.02
CA THR A 52 2.80 -2.11 8.61
C THR A 52 2.87 -0.94 7.64
N VAL A 53 2.73 0.31 8.11
CA VAL A 53 2.70 1.49 7.23
C VAL A 53 4.09 2.05 6.92
N PRO A 54 5.03 2.22 7.89
CA PRO A 54 6.36 2.73 7.58
C PRO A 54 7.13 1.78 6.67
N ASN A 55 7.97 2.34 5.80
CA ASN A 55 8.78 1.57 4.87
C ASN A 55 10.00 0.93 5.56
N TRP A 56 9.77 -0.08 6.38
CA TRP A 56 10.83 -0.78 7.09
C TRP A 56 11.75 -1.57 6.14
N PRO A 57 13.05 -1.72 6.46
CA PRO A 57 14.01 -2.44 5.62
C PRO A 57 13.63 -3.91 5.38
N PHE A 58 12.90 -4.54 6.31
CA PHE A 58 12.47 -5.94 6.14
C PHE A 58 11.40 -6.14 5.05
N PHE A 59 10.69 -5.08 4.63
CA PHE A 59 9.75 -5.09 3.49
C PHE A 59 10.42 -4.76 2.15
N ASN A 60 11.76 -4.69 2.10
CA ASN A 60 12.52 -4.36 0.89
C ASN A 60 13.61 -5.40 0.59
N ARG A 61 13.36 -6.68 0.91
CA ARG A 61 14.34 -7.76 0.75
C ARG A 61 14.43 -8.31 -0.68
N HIS A 62 13.51 -7.92 -1.56
CA HIS A 62 13.39 -8.45 -2.92
C HIS A 62 13.51 -7.30 -3.93
N PRO A 63 14.74 -6.86 -4.25
CA PRO A 63 14.95 -5.79 -5.22
C PRO A 63 14.40 -6.21 -6.59
N LEU A 64 13.48 -5.40 -7.11
CA LEU A 64 12.88 -5.62 -8.41
C LEU A 64 13.89 -5.24 -9.50
N LYS A 65 14.24 -6.20 -10.37
CA LYS A 65 14.97 -5.91 -11.60
C LYS A 65 13.97 -5.40 -12.63
N TRP A 66 13.96 -4.09 -12.83
CA TRP A 66 13.17 -3.47 -13.89
C TRP A 66 13.75 -3.81 -15.26
N LEU A 67 12.87 -3.86 -16.27
CA LEU A 67 13.28 -4.01 -17.66
C LEU A 67 14.01 -2.73 -18.12
N ASP A 68 15.03 -2.85 -18.97
CA ASP A 68 15.74 -1.68 -19.48
C ASP A 68 14.79 -0.81 -20.31
N ALA A 69 14.96 0.52 -20.24
CA ALA A 69 14.05 1.47 -20.87
C ALA A 69 13.87 1.22 -22.39
N ALA A 70 14.96 0.84 -23.07
CA ALA A 70 14.93 0.51 -24.50
C ALA A 70 14.14 -0.77 -24.82
N GLU A 71 14.08 -1.72 -23.90
CA GLU A 71 13.28 -2.95 -24.03
C GLU A 71 11.83 -2.70 -23.61
N ALA A 72 11.59 -1.81 -22.64
CA ALA A 72 10.27 -1.36 -22.24
C ALA A 72 9.53 -0.63 -23.38
N ASP A 73 10.23 0.14 -24.21
CA ASP A 73 9.63 0.81 -25.38
C ASP A 73 9.29 -0.17 -26.52
N ARG A 74 9.95 -1.33 -26.59
CA ARG A 74 9.68 -2.38 -27.58
C ARG A 74 8.46 -3.24 -27.23
N HIS A 75 8.09 -3.30 -25.95
CA HIS A 75 6.85 -3.92 -25.49
C HIS A 75 5.81 -2.82 -25.24
N PRO A 76 4.82 -2.61 -26.14
CA PRO A 76 3.75 -1.66 -25.88
C PRO A 76 3.10 -2.02 -24.55
N ARG A 77 3.08 -1.08 -23.59
CA ARG A 77 2.32 -1.28 -22.35
C ARG A 77 0.90 -1.69 -22.74
N PRO A 78 0.30 -2.70 -22.10
CA PRO A 78 -1.09 -3.05 -22.33
C PRO A 78 -1.93 -1.79 -22.23
N GLN A 79 -2.58 -1.38 -23.32
CA GLN A 79 -3.42 -0.19 -23.33
C GLN A 79 -4.64 -0.51 -22.47
N ILE A 80 -4.65 -0.02 -21.23
CA ILE A 80 -5.86 0.01 -20.41
C ILE A 80 -6.76 1.02 -21.12
N SER A 81 -7.76 0.53 -21.87
CA SER A 81 -8.71 1.37 -22.57
C SER A 81 -9.45 2.28 -21.60
N SER A 82 -8.96 3.50 -21.43
CA SER A 82 -9.72 4.63 -20.91
C SER A 82 -9.45 5.82 -21.82
N ALA A 83 -10.22 5.91 -22.90
CA ALA A 83 -10.53 7.19 -23.55
C ALA A 83 -11.82 7.73 -22.91
N PRO A 84 -11.98 9.06 -22.76
CA PRO A 84 -12.13 9.95 -23.90
C PRO A 84 -11.18 11.17 -23.93
N ALA A 85 -11.04 11.71 -25.15
CA ALA A 85 -10.26 12.87 -25.54
C ALA A 85 -10.70 14.19 -24.89
N THR A 86 -9.79 15.13 -24.58
CA THR A 86 -9.72 16.46 -25.24
C THR A 86 -8.51 17.32 -24.81
N THR A 87 -7.90 17.98 -25.81
CA THR A 87 -7.22 19.30 -25.80
C THR A 87 -5.99 19.58 -24.93
N GLY A 88 -4.86 19.90 -25.59
CA GLY A 88 -3.87 20.83 -25.04
C GLY A 88 -2.46 20.73 -25.61
N GLY A 89 -2.18 21.35 -26.78
CA GLY A 89 -0.82 21.41 -27.31
C GLY A 89 -0.65 22.33 -28.52
N LYS A 90 -0.73 23.64 -28.30
CA LYS A 90 -0.49 24.70 -29.28
C LYS A 90 0.87 24.56 -30.00
N LYS A 91 0.81 24.64 -31.33
CA LYS A 91 1.87 24.91 -32.31
C LYS A 91 2.78 26.08 -31.89
N LYS A 92 4.11 25.92 -31.90
CA LYS A 92 5.10 27.01 -32.15
C LYS A 92 6.40 26.48 -32.79
N THR A 93 6.52 26.82 -34.08
CA THR A 93 7.68 27.11 -34.95
C THR A 93 9.11 26.93 -34.41
N GLY A 94 9.96 26.25 -35.21
CA GLY A 94 11.42 26.30 -35.07
C GLY A 94 12.24 25.60 -36.17
N LYS A 95 12.51 26.32 -37.27
CA LYS A 95 13.79 26.41 -38.02
C LYS A 95 14.36 25.20 -38.82
N ASN A 96 14.98 25.57 -39.96
CA ASN A 96 15.86 24.83 -40.89
C ASN A 96 15.13 24.17 -42.07
N LYS A 97 15.52 24.35 -43.34
CA LYS A 97 16.67 25.00 -43.98
C LYS A 97 16.26 25.35 -45.41
#